data_AF-A0A1Q3DAK1-F1
#
_entry.id   AF-A0A1Q3DAK1-F1
#
_cell.length_a   1.000
_cell.length_b   1.000
_cell.length_c   1.000
_cell.angle_alpha   90.00
_cell.angle_beta   90.00
_cell.angle_gamma   90.00
#
_symmetry.space_group_name_H-M   'P 1'
#
loop_
_entity.id
_entity.type
_entity.pdbx_description
1 polymer ?
#
loop_
_entity_poly.entity_id
_entity_poly.type
_entity_poly.pdbx_seq_one_letter_code
_entity_poly.pdbx_strand_id
1 'polypeptide(L)'
;MSNITKREFAMLDITKSNYLTWAFDVKIHLTSLYLSQTILLGYDCTSAQKAKAFIFIRHHLHENLKFEYLTEEDPLVLWKSLRDRYDHQQDVVFPYAMFE
;
A
#
# COMPACT_ATOMS: atom_id res chain seq x y z
N MET A 1 3.33 -29.27 4.40
CA MET A 1 2.98 -28.68 3.09
C MET A 1 2.72 -27.20 3.29
N SER A 2 3.72 -26.35 3.11
CA SER A 2 3.53 -24.91 3.12
C SER A 2 3.10 -24.49 1.73
N ASN A 3 1.79 -24.29 1.52
CA ASN A 3 1.31 -23.45 0.42
C ASN A 3 1.73 -22.02 0.76
N ILE A 4 3.00 -21.71 0.53
CA ILE A 4 3.48 -20.33 0.50
C ILE A 4 2.78 -19.74 -0.71
N THR A 5 1.64 -19.08 -0.49
CA THR A 5 1.01 -18.23 -1.50
C THR A 5 2.10 -17.34 -2.07
N LYS A 6 2.51 -17.63 -3.30
CA LYS A 6 3.57 -16.91 -3.98
C LYS A 6 3.09 -15.48 -4.14
N ARG A 7 3.76 -14.55 -3.46
CA ARG A 7 3.46 -13.12 -3.60
C ARG A 7 3.88 -12.64 -4.99
N GLU A 8 3.10 -11.72 -5.51
CA GLU A 8 3.30 -11.11 -6.82
C GLU A 8 4.58 -10.24 -6.82
N PHE A 9 4.88 -9.59 -5.70
CA PHE A 9 6.07 -8.78 -5.48
C PHE A 9 6.46 -8.73 -3.99
N ALA A 10 7.54 -8.01 -3.68
CA ALA A 10 8.06 -7.89 -2.32
C ALA A 10 7.04 -7.21 -1.38
N MET A 11 7.02 -7.62 -0.11
CA MET A 11 6.21 -6.92 0.90
C MET A 11 6.79 -5.58 1.27
N LEU A 12 5.96 -4.67 1.77
CA LEU A 12 6.42 -3.41 2.38
C LEU A 12 7.30 -3.72 3.59
N ASP A 13 8.55 -3.30 3.50
CA ASP A 13 9.56 -3.51 4.54
C ASP A 13 9.31 -2.58 5.74
N ILE A 14 9.60 -3.04 6.96
CA ILE A 14 9.47 -2.25 8.18
C ILE A 14 10.40 -1.03 8.19
N THR A 15 11.54 -1.13 7.51
CA THR A 15 12.54 -0.06 7.32
C THR A 15 12.09 1.00 6.31
N LYS A 16 10.93 0.80 5.66
CA LYS A 16 10.32 1.75 4.71
C LYS A 16 11.07 1.90 3.38
N SER A 17 12.23 1.25 3.25
CA SER A 17 13.18 1.43 2.13
C SER A 17 12.59 1.13 0.75
N ASN A 18 11.60 0.25 0.67
CA ASN A 18 10.95 -0.13 -0.58
C ASN A 18 9.54 0.47 -0.77
N TYR A 19 9.15 1.46 0.04
CA TYR A 19 7.78 1.99 0.02
C TYR A 19 7.33 2.47 -1.37
N LEU A 20 8.18 3.20 -2.10
CA LEU A 20 7.83 3.71 -3.44
C LEU A 20 7.59 2.58 -4.45
N THR A 21 8.48 1.59 -4.50
CA THR A 21 8.34 0.42 -5.37
C THR A 21 7.10 -0.37 -5.00
N TRP A 22 6.90 -0.65 -3.71
CA TRP A 22 5.72 -1.35 -3.21
C TRP A 22 4.42 -0.63 -3.55
N ALA A 23 4.35 0.69 -3.33
CA ALA A 23 3.17 1.49 -3.60
C ALA A 23 2.85 1.51 -5.10
N PHE A 24 3.88 1.56 -5.95
CA PHE A 24 3.72 1.49 -7.40
C PHE A 24 3.17 0.13 -7.85
N ASP A 25 3.74 -0.97 -7.35
CA ASP A 25 3.29 -2.33 -7.68
C ASP A 25 1.85 -2.58 -7.23
N VAL A 26 1.46 -2.10 -6.04
CA VAL A 26 0.06 -2.16 -5.56
C VAL A 26 -0.87 -1.40 -6.52
N LYS A 27 -0.53 -0.18 -6.92
CA LYS A 27 -1.35 0.62 -7.84
C LYS A 27 -1.53 -0.06 -9.19
N ILE A 28 -0.47 -0.61 -9.77
CA ILE A 28 -0.55 -1.33 -11.05
C ILE A 28 -1.47 -2.54 -10.92
N HIS A 29 -1.33 -3.32 -9.85
CA HIS A 29 -2.12 -4.52 -9.66
C HIS A 29 -3.60 -4.21 -9.41
N LEU A 30 -3.92 -3.19 -8.62
CA LEU A 30 -5.30 -2.74 -8.46
C LEU A 30 -5.87 -2.22 -9.78
N THR A 31 -5.06 -1.55 -10.60
CA THR A 31 -5.49 -1.05 -11.91
C THR A 31 -5.82 -2.19 -12.87
N SER A 32 -4.99 -3.25 -12.93
CA SER A 32 -5.27 -4.42 -13.78
C SER A 32 -6.54 -5.17 -13.39
N LEU A 33 -6.95 -5.05 -12.13
CA LEU A 33 -8.18 -5.63 -11.60
C LEU A 33 -9.40 -4.69 -11.64
N TYR A 34 -9.26 -3.47 -12.19
CA TYR A 34 -10.29 -2.42 -12.15
C TYR A 34 -10.75 -2.06 -10.72
N LEU A 35 -9.79 -2.01 -9.79
CA LEU A 35 -9.98 -1.70 -8.37
C LEU A 35 -9.23 -0.44 -7.92
N SER A 36 -8.57 0.30 -8.82
CA SER A 36 -7.79 1.49 -8.45
C SER A 36 -8.62 2.57 -7.75
N GLN A 37 -9.94 2.63 -8.04
CA GLN A 37 -10.87 3.55 -7.39
C GLN A 37 -11.01 3.30 -5.87
N THR A 38 -10.76 2.07 -5.41
CA THR A 38 -10.91 1.70 -3.99
C THR A 38 -9.91 2.39 -3.06
N ILE A 39 -8.81 2.90 -3.61
CA ILE A 39 -7.78 3.66 -2.88
C ILE A 39 -7.80 5.16 -3.22
N LEU A 40 -8.86 5.64 -3.91
CA LEU A 40 -9.07 7.05 -4.23
C LEU A 40 -10.28 7.61 -3.45
N LEU A 41 -10.22 8.89 -3.12
CA LEU A 41 -11.32 9.58 -2.46
C LEU A 41 -12.42 9.94 -3.47
N GLY A 42 -13.68 9.87 -3.04
CA GLY A 42 -14.83 10.32 -3.85
C GLY A 42 -15.38 9.28 -4.84
N TYR A 43 -14.93 8.03 -4.75
CA TYR A 43 -15.45 6.93 -5.56
C TYR A 43 -16.35 5.99 -4.73
N ASP A 44 -17.53 5.71 -5.28
CA ASP A 44 -18.43 4.70 -4.72
C ASP A 44 -18.00 3.32 -5.19
N CYS A 45 -17.31 2.60 -4.31
CA CYS A 45 -16.91 1.21 -4.53
C CYS A 45 -17.80 0.28 -3.70
N THR A 46 -18.16 -0.87 -4.27
CA THR A 46 -18.89 -1.90 -3.54
C THR A 46 -18.06 -2.47 -2.38
N SER A 47 -18.74 -3.00 -1.36
CA SER A 47 -18.07 -3.69 -0.24
C SER A 47 -17.17 -4.83 -0.72
N ALA A 48 -17.59 -5.56 -1.76
CA ALA A 48 -16.80 -6.62 -2.37
C ALA A 48 -15.50 -6.12 -3.02
N GLN A 49 -15.57 -5.00 -3.77
CA GLN A 49 -14.38 -4.37 -4.35
C GLN A 49 -13.42 -3.86 -3.27
N LYS A 50 -13.96 -3.20 -2.23
CA LYS A 50 -13.17 -2.72 -1.09
C LYS A 50 -12.48 -3.88 -0.37
N ALA A 51 -13.21 -4.95 -0.05
CA ALA A 51 -12.65 -6.13 0.61
C ALA A 51 -11.55 -6.78 -0.24
N LYS A 52 -11.75 -6.90 -1.56
CA LYS A 52 -10.76 -7.49 -2.47
C LYS A 52 -9.46 -6.68 -2.50
N ALA A 53 -9.57 -5.35 -2.60
CA ALA A 53 -8.41 -4.46 -2.53
C ALA A 53 -7.73 -4.51 -1.15
N PHE A 54 -8.51 -4.51 -0.07
CA PHE A 54 -8.01 -4.55 1.30
C PHE A 54 -7.20 -5.81 1.60
N ILE A 55 -7.74 -6.99 1.22
CA ILE A 55 -7.04 -8.28 1.34
C ILE A 55 -5.73 -8.24 0.56
N PHE A 56 -5.74 -7.69 -0.66
CA PHE A 56 -4.56 -7.60 -1.50
C PHE A 56 -3.46 -6.71 -0.89
N ILE A 57 -3.83 -5.51 -0.43
CA ILE A 57 -2.89 -4.59 0.24
C ILE A 57 -2.31 -5.26 1.47
N ARG A 58 -3.15 -5.83 2.35
CA ARG A 58 -2.68 -6.54 3.54
C ARG A 58 -1.79 -7.72 3.19
N HIS A 59 -2.08 -8.48 2.13
CA HIS A 59 -1.26 -9.62 1.72
C HIS A 59 0.23 -9.23 1.53
N HIS A 60 0.45 -8.00 1.05
CA HIS A 60 1.75 -7.42 0.77
C HIS A 60 2.31 -6.54 1.90
N LEU A 61 1.74 -6.58 3.11
CA LEU A 61 2.30 -5.93 4.29
C LEU A 61 3.11 -6.90 5.14
N HIS A 62 4.23 -6.42 5.68
CA HIS A 62 4.95 -7.11 6.74
C HIS A 62 4.03 -7.37 7.95
N GLU A 63 4.28 -8.45 8.69
CA GLU A 63 3.41 -8.92 9.78
C GLU A 63 3.20 -7.87 10.87
N ASN A 64 4.25 -7.17 11.27
CA ASN A 64 4.16 -6.10 12.26
C ASN A 64 3.20 -4.97 11.81
N LEU A 65 3.19 -4.63 10.51
CA LEU A 65 2.28 -3.62 9.97
C LEU A 65 0.84 -4.14 9.93
N LYS A 66 0.62 -5.42 9.65
CA LYS A 66 -0.71 -6.03 9.73
C LYS A 66 -1.31 -5.94 11.13
N PHE A 67 -0.47 -6.10 12.16
CA PHE A 67 -0.88 -5.99 13.56
C PHE A 67 -1.19 -4.53 13.93
N GLU A 68 -0.36 -3.60 13.49
CA GLU A 68 -0.56 -2.17 13.75
C GLU A 68 -1.85 -1.64 13.12
N TYR A 69 -2.18 -2.12 11.92
CA TYR A 69 -3.41 -1.75 11.20
C TYR A 69 -4.50 -2.84 11.31
N LEU A 70 -4.58 -3.56 12.43
CA LEU A 70 -5.56 -4.66 12.60
C LEU A 70 -7.02 -4.16 12.60
N THR A 71 -7.27 -2.96 13.13
CA THR A 71 -8.61 -2.37 13.25
C THR A 71 -9.07 -1.62 12.01
N GLU A 72 -8.18 -1.41 11.04
CA GLU A 72 -8.55 -0.83 9.75
C GLU A 72 -9.33 -1.87 8.93
N GLU A 73 -10.41 -1.45 8.30
CA GLU A 73 -11.24 -2.32 7.43
C GLU A 73 -11.46 -1.70 6.04
N ASP A 74 -11.08 -0.44 5.85
CA ASP A 74 -11.25 0.28 4.58
C ASP A 74 -9.90 0.44 3.85
N PRO A 75 -9.80 0.03 2.57
CA PRO A 75 -8.56 0.11 1.81
C PRO A 75 -8.07 1.54 1.56
N LEU A 76 -8.98 2.51 1.44
CA LEU A 76 -8.61 3.92 1.28
C LEU A 76 -7.96 4.45 2.55
N VAL A 77 -8.51 4.11 3.72
CA VAL A 77 -7.96 4.54 5.01
C VAL A 77 -6.58 3.94 5.22
N LEU A 78 -6.45 2.62 5.07
CA LEU A 78 -5.15 1.95 5.16
C LEU A 78 -4.13 2.53 4.17
N TRP A 79 -4.52 2.71 2.91
CA TRP A 79 -3.66 3.29 1.89
C TRP A 79 -3.14 4.68 2.25
N LYS A 80 -4.04 5.56 2.73
CA LYS A 80 -3.66 6.91 3.20
C LYS A 80 -2.75 6.85 4.41
N SER A 81 -3.06 6.02 5.41
CA SER A 81 -2.22 5.91 6.61
C SER A 81 -0.81 5.40 6.32
N LEU A 82 -0.66 4.47 5.36
CA LEU A 82 0.65 4.02 4.90
C LEU A 82 1.37 5.15 4.17
N ARG A 83 0.70 5.85 3.26
CA ARG A 83 1.28 7.02 2.58
C ARG A 83 1.72 8.09 3.56
N ASP A 84 0.84 8.54 4.45
CA ASP A 84 1.15 9.59 5.41
C ASP A 84 2.27 9.16 6.38
N ARG A 85 2.51 7.86 6.58
CA ARG A 85 3.65 7.37 7.39
C ARG A 85 4.99 7.34 6.65
N TYR A 86 4.97 7.13 5.33
CA TYR A 86 6.16 6.76 4.57
C TYR A 86 6.53 7.77 3.46
N ASP A 87 5.58 8.54 2.95
CA ASP A 87 5.77 9.53 1.88
C ASP A 87 6.63 10.72 2.34
N HIS A 88 6.64 11.01 3.65
CA HIS A 88 7.48 12.05 4.27
C HIS A 88 8.99 11.74 4.27
N GLN A 89 9.44 10.57 3.80
CA GLN A 89 10.88 10.31 3.66
C GLN A 89 11.56 11.12 2.54
N GLN A 90 10.81 11.88 1.73
CA GLN A 90 11.40 12.84 0.79
C GLN A 90 11.86 14.15 1.46
N ASP A 91 11.21 14.63 2.52
CA ASP A 91 11.58 15.92 3.13
C ASP A 91 12.97 15.90 3.81
N VAL A 92 13.47 14.71 4.14
CA VAL A 92 14.77 14.55 4.83
C VAL A 92 15.91 14.22 3.87
N VAL A 93 15.63 13.72 2.66
CA VAL A 93 16.67 13.28 1.69
C VAL A 93 16.89 14.28 0.56
N PHE A 94 16.08 15.34 0.47
CA PHE A 94 16.28 16.41 -0.53
C PHE A 94 16.65 17.77 0.08
N PRO A 95 17.76 17.92 0.83
CA PRO A 95 18.36 19.24 1.00
C PRO A 95 19.00 19.63 -0.33
N TYR A 96 18.35 20.53 -1.07
CA TYR A 96 18.97 21.36 -2.11
C TYR A 96 19.94 20.67 -3.08
N ALA A 97 19.41 20.01 -4.10
CA ALA A 97 20.10 19.84 -5.37
C ALA A 97 19.30 20.54 -6.47
N MET A 98 19.17 21.86 -6.35
CA MET A 98 18.52 22.66 -7.38
C MET A 98 19.10 24.08 -7.43
N PHE A 99 20.39 24.17 -7.78
CA PHE A 99 21.01 25.33 -8.44
C PHE A 99 22.32 24.88 -9.12
N GLU A 100 22.25 24.58 -10.41
CA GLU A 100 23.23 25.04 -11.42
C GLU A 100 22.45 25.55 -12.63
#